data_AF-A0A1B6LRM2-F1
#
_entry.id   AF-A0A1B6LRM2-F1
#
_cell.length_a   1.000
_cell.length_b   1.000
_cell.length_c   1.000
_cell.angle_alpha   90.00
_cell.angle_beta   90.00
_cell.angle_gamma   90.00
#
_symmetry.space_group_name_H-M   'P 1'
#
loop_
_entity.id
_entity.type
_entity.pdbx_description
1 polymer ?
#
loop_
_entity_poly.entity_id
_entity_poly.type
_entity_poly.pdbx_seq_one_letter_code
_entity_poly.pdbx_strand_id
1 'polypeptide(L)'
;VQGVEYIHSQGIVHHDIKPSNIFVSGDQQQVQVGDFGLACPLLAHNPEVAVIPSLSSHAHRGQLGTKLYAAPEQLNGICSPKSDIYSLGIVLMELIQPFQTDMERSKVIGRLKTGNIPPELSDSFPILVRVMKRCVYHSPGKRPTAQELLELLEDEDNSNSARIIAEQNETIRRLHQEAMDRERVIAELKRMLSESSGSPTESFSPTSQFF
;
A
#
# COMPACT_ATOMS: atom_id res chain seq x y z
N VAL A 1 6.10 8.08 5.26
CA VAL A 1 5.82 9.41 4.64
C VAL A 1 5.60 10.48 5.70
N GLN A 2 4.75 10.25 6.72
CA GLN A 2 4.50 11.21 7.82
C GLN A 2 5.78 11.78 8.45
N GLY A 3 6.78 10.96 8.77
CA GLY A 3 8.05 11.46 9.31
C GLY A 3 8.82 12.39 8.36
N VAL A 4 8.71 12.17 7.04
CA VAL A 4 9.34 13.05 6.03
C VAL A 4 8.57 14.35 5.89
N GLU A 5 7.24 14.29 5.91
CA GLU A 5 6.39 15.48 5.96
C GLU A 5 6.73 16.35 7.17
N TYR A 6 6.85 15.73 8.35
CA TYR A 6 7.18 16.45 9.58
C TYR A 6 8.52 17.20 9.46
N ILE A 7 9.60 16.56 9.00
CA ILE A 7 10.89 17.25 8.88
C ILE A 7 10.86 18.34 7.81
N HIS A 8 10.10 18.15 6.72
CA HIS A 8 9.88 19.18 5.69
C HIS A 8 9.13 20.38 6.27
N SER A 9 8.13 20.15 7.14
CA SER A 9 7.39 21.22 7.84
C SER A 9 8.31 22.05 8.76
N GLN A 10 9.40 21.46 9.25
CA GLN A 10 10.42 22.13 10.05
C GLN A 10 11.50 22.81 9.19
N GLY A 11 11.34 22.83 7.86
CA GLY A 11 12.33 23.39 6.93
C GLY A 11 13.61 22.56 6.84
N ILE A 12 13.55 21.25 7.09
CA ILE A 12 14.71 20.35 7.03
C ILE A 12 14.54 19.38 5.86
N VAL A 13 15.53 19.32 4.99
CA VAL A 13 15.66 18.27 3.96
C VAL A 13 16.65 17.23 4.45
N HIS A 14 16.32 15.95 4.34
CA HIS A 14 17.13 14.87 4.90
C HIS A 14 18.33 14.49 4.02
N HIS A 15 18.15 14.41 2.70
CA HIS A 15 19.14 14.02 1.68
C HIS A 15 19.73 12.60 1.78
N ASP A 16 19.30 11.77 2.72
CA ASP A 16 19.80 10.41 2.88
C ASP A 16 18.67 9.43 3.26
N ILE A 17 17.50 9.64 2.66
CA ILE A 17 16.38 8.71 2.80
C ILE A 17 16.72 7.41 2.07
N LYS A 18 16.88 6.34 2.83
CA LYS A 18 17.16 4.97 2.36
C LYS A 18 16.77 3.95 3.43
N PRO A 19 16.62 2.66 3.09
CA PRO A 19 16.18 1.64 4.03
C PRO A 19 17.01 1.55 5.31
N SER A 20 18.34 1.72 5.24
CA SER A 20 19.20 1.69 6.44
C SER A 20 18.99 2.85 7.42
N ASN A 21 18.30 3.91 6.99
CA ASN A 21 18.02 5.12 7.76
C ASN A 21 16.53 5.21 8.16
N ILE A 22 15.78 4.14 7.91
CA ILE A 22 14.37 4.00 8.31
C ILE A 22 14.32 2.89 9.34
N PHE A 23 14.05 3.28 10.59
CA PHE A 23 14.02 2.39 11.73
C PHE A 23 12.60 1.92 12.01
N VAL A 24 12.46 0.64 12.33
CA VAL A 24 11.18 0.04 12.71
C VAL A 24 11.31 -0.42 14.16
N SER A 25 10.37 -0.02 15.01
CA SER A 25 10.31 -0.46 16.41
C SER A 25 10.20 -2.00 16.49
N GLY A 26 10.65 -2.59 17.60
CA GLY A 26 10.63 -4.05 17.78
C GLY A 26 9.22 -4.66 17.73
N ASP A 27 8.20 -3.89 18.11
CA ASP A 27 6.77 -4.23 17.97
C ASP A 27 6.19 -3.95 16.58
N GLN A 28 7.00 -3.39 15.68
CA GLN A 28 6.66 -3.00 14.31
C GLN A 28 5.51 -1.99 14.20
N GLN A 29 5.16 -1.31 15.30
CA GLN A 29 4.08 -0.33 15.32
C GLN A 29 4.54 1.07 14.89
N GLN A 30 5.84 1.33 14.96
CA GLN A 30 6.40 2.65 14.70
C GLN A 30 7.52 2.59 13.67
N VAL A 31 7.48 3.54 12.73
CA VAL A 31 8.52 3.77 11.73
C VAL A 31 9.10 5.15 11.96
N GLN A 32 10.41 5.25 12.10
CA GLN A 32 11.14 6.49 12.39
C GLN A 32 12.20 6.74 11.33
N VAL A 33 12.34 8.00 10.92
CA VAL A 33 13.42 8.45 10.05
C VAL A 33 14.58 8.89 10.93
N GLY A 34 15.79 8.41 10.65
CA GLY A 34 17.00 8.77 11.41
C GLY A 34 18.21 9.01 10.51
N ASP A 35 19.35 9.30 11.14
CA ASP A 35 20.61 9.70 10.48
C ASP A 35 20.51 10.99 9.64
N PHE A 36 20.53 12.12 10.34
CA PHE A 36 20.51 13.46 9.75
C PHE A 36 21.91 13.97 9.38
N GLY A 37 22.90 13.09 9.22
CA GLY A 37 24.29 13.49 8.95
C GLY A 37 24.49 14.28 7.64
N LEU A 38 23.55 14.17 6.71
CA LEU A 38 23.53 14.92 5.44
C LEU A 38 22.38 15.94 5.35
N ALA A 39 21.66 16.16 6.45
CA ALA A 39 20.49 17.03 6.46
C ALA A 39 20.87 18.47 6.13
N CYS A 40 19.99 19.13 5.38
CA CYS A 40 20.13 20.51 4.95
C CYS A 40 18.97 21.34 5.50
N PRO A 41 19.25 22.41 6.28
CA PRO A 41 18.24 23.38 6.64
C PRO A 41 17.93 24.29 5.45
N LEU A 42 16.64 24.48 5.16
CA LEU A 42 16.17 25.48 4.23
C LEU A 42 16.22 26.85 4.90
N LEU A 43 16.87 27.81 4.25
CA LEU A 43 16.92 29.18 4.76
C LEU A 43 15.51 29.77 4.73
N ALA A 44 15.14 30.48 5.80
CA ALA A 44 13.80 31.08 5.98
C ALA A 44 13.34 32.00 4.84
N HIS A 45 14.25 32.43 3.96
CA HIS A 45 13.97 33.31 2.83
C HIS A 45 13.66 32.58 1.51
N ASN A 46 13.85 31.26 1.43
CA ASN A 46 13.41 30.45 0.29
C ASN A 46 13.18 28.98 0.71
N PRO A 47 11.98 28.62 1.18
CA PRO A 47 11.68 27.27 1.68
C PRO A 47 11.62 26.20 0.58
N GLU A 48 11.69 26.56 -0.70
CA GLU A 48 11.61 25.58 -1.78
C GLU A 48 12.97 25.04 -2.22
N VAL A 49 14.01 25.89 -2.19
CA VAL A 49 15.34 25.55 -2.70
C VAL A 49 16.44 26.35 -1.99
N ALA A 50 17.46 25.65 -1.50
CA ALA A 50 18.74 26.24 -1.11
C ALA A 50 19.87 25.70 -2.00
N VAL A 51 20.77 26.58 -2.46
CA VAL A 51 22.01 26.18 -3.15
C VAL A 51 23.07 26.02 -2.08
N ILE A 52 23.56 24.78 -1.85
CA ILE A 52 24.62 24.55 -0.88
C ILE A 52 25.96 24.54 -1.61
N PRO A 53 26.93 25.41 -1.24
CA PRO A 53 28.28 25.32 -1.77
C PRO A 53 28.93 23.99 -1.34
N SER A 54 29.06 23.06 -2.29
CA SER A 54 29.87 21.84 -2.20
C SER A 54 29.68 21.00 -0.92
N LEU A 55 28.61 20.18 -0.91
CA LEU A 55 28.54 18.93 -0.12
C LEU A 55 29.57 17.86 -0.57
N SER A 56 30.45 18.19 -1.53
CA SER A 56 31.43 17.29 -2.13
C SER A 56 32.50 16.78 -1.15
N SER A 57 32.68 17.44 0.00
CA SER A 57 33.65 17.03 1.03
C SER A 57 33.14 15.96 2.00
N HIS A 58 31.83 15.83 2.21
CA HIS A 58 31.24 14.79 3.07
C HIS A 58 30.69 13.58 2.30
N ALA A 59 30.57 13.69 0.97
CA ALA A 59 30.15 12.60 0.08
C ALA A 59 31.18 11.46 -0.11
N HIS A 60 32.32 11.53 0.57
CA HIS A 60 33.37 10.50 0.50
C HIS A 60 33.30 9.57 1.71
N ARG A 61 32.37 8.61 1.68
CA ARG A 61 32.48 7.28 2.33
C ARG A 61 31.27 6.40 1.97
N GLY A 62 31.44 5.49 1.01
CA GLY A 62 30.64 4.26 0.95
C GLY A 62 29.70 4.09 -0.24
N GLN A 63 30.19 3.31 -1.21
CA GLN A 63 29.45 2.44 -2.13
C GLN A 63 28.44 3.07 -3.11
N LEU A 64 28.41 2.49 -4.31
CA LEU A 64 27.43 2.72 -5.37
C LEU A 64 25.95 2.75 -4.87
N GLY A 65 25.68 2.19 -3.69
CA GLY A 65 24.37 2.10 -3.05
C GLY A 65 23.75 3.43 -2.58
N THR A 66 24.49 4.35 -1.96
CA THR A 66 23.87 5.60 -1.44
C THR A 66 23.44 6.53 -2.57
N LYS A 67 24.25 6.61 -3.65
CA LYS A 67 23.89 7.38 -4.87
C LYS A 67 22.68 6.81 -5.59
N LEU A 68 22.30 5.56 -5.33
CA LEU A 68 21.16 4.92 -5.98
C LEU A 68 19.83 5.58 -5.57
N TYR A 69 19.75 6.15 -4.37
CA TYR A 69 18.57 6.84 -3.86
C TYR A 69 18.56 8.34 -4.14
N ALA A 70 19.73 8.94 -4.36
CA ALA A 70 19.88 10.39 -4.50
C ALA A 70 19.18 10.90 -5.77
N ALA A 71 18.50 12.04 -5.62
CA ALA A 71 17.87 12.73 -6.72
C ALA A 71 18.91 13.42 -7.62
N PRO A 72 18.65 13.60 -8.94
CA PRO A 72 19.61 14.22 -9.85
C PRO A 72 20.05 15.63 -9.42
N GLU A 73 19.12 16.45 -8.92
CA GLU A 73 19.41 17.80 -8.46
C GLU A 73 20.23 17.84 -7.16
N GLN A 74 20.01 16.88 -6.26
CA GLN A 74 20.80 16.71 -5.05
C GLN A 74 22.27 16.40 -5.38
N LEU A 75 22.52 15.58 -6.41
CA LEU A 75 23.87 15.30 -6.90
C LEU A 75 24.56 16.56 -7.48
N ASN A 76 23.78 17.56 -7.89
CA ASN A 76 24.26 18.87 -8.32
C ASN A 76 24.38 19.88 -7.15
N GLY A 77 24.20 19.44 -5.90
CA GLY A 77 24.30 20.28 -4.70
C GLY A 77 23.07 21.14 -4.42
N ILE A 78 21.93 20.85 -5.07
CA ILE A 78 20.67 21.54 -4.84
C ILE A 78 19.96 20.89 -3.65
N CYS A 79 19.64 21.68 -2.64
CA CYS A 79 18.85 21.26 -1.50
C CYS A 79 17.38 21.54 -1.76
N SER A 80 16.56 20.49 -1.83
CA SER A 80 15.13 20.61 -2.04
C SER A 80 14.38 19.47 -1.35
N PRO A 81 13.24 19.75 -0.69
CA PRO A 81 12.37 18.71 -0.14
C PRO A 81 11.98 17.64 -1.17
N LYS A 82 11.88 18.04 -2.45
CA LYS A 82 11.56 17.14 -3.57
C LYS A 82 12.63 16.07 -3.80
N SER A 83 13.86 16.27 -3.33
CA SER A 83 14.91 15.26 -3.39
C SER A 83 14.61 14.07 -2.46
N ASP A 84 14.10 14.33 -1.25
CA ASP A 84 13.66 13.26 -0.34
C ASP A 84 12.46 12.49 -0.92
N ILE A 85 11.55 13.17 -1.63
CA ILE A 85 10.41 12.53 -2.30
C ILE A 85 10.89 11.55 -3.38
N TYR A 86 11.94 11.91 -4.12
CA TYR A 86 12.54 11.01 -5.10
C TYR A 86 13.11 9.76 -4.43
N SER A 87 13.87 9.95 -3.34
CA SER A 87 14.42 8.85 -2.56
C SER A 87 13.34 7.94 -1.97
N LEU A 88 12.25 8.52 -1.45
CA LEU A 88 11.07 7.76 -1.01
C LEU A 88 10.49 6.89 -2.14
N GLY A 89 10.40 7.41 -3.37
CA GLY A 89 9.94 6.63 -4.52
C GLY A 89 10.80 5.39 -4.80
N ILE A 90 12.12 5.48 -4.55
CA ILE A 90 13.03 4.32 -4.65
C ILE A 90 12.82 3.35 -3.49
N VAL A 91 12.66 3.85 -2.25
CA VAL A 91 12.39 3.02 -1.08
C VAL A 91 11.08 2.24 -1.24
N LEU A 92 10.01 2.89 -1.72
CA LEU A 92 8.71 2.24 -1.94
C LEU A 92 8.83 1.05 -2.91
N MET A 93 9.69 1.15 -3.92
CA MET A 93 9.93 0.06 -4.85
C MET A 93 10.58 -1.13 -4.14
N GLU A 94 11.56 -0.87 -3.27
CA GLU A 94 12.24 -1.93 -2.51
C GLU A 94 11.34 -2.61 -1.48
N LEU A 95 10.30 -1.93 -1.01
CA LEU A 95 9.32 -2.54 -0.10
C LEU A 95 8.46 -3.60 -0.78
N ILE A 96 8.21 -3.47 -2.10
CA ILE A 96 7.32 -4.38 -2.83
C ILE A 96 8.04 -5.35 -3.77
N GLN A 97 9.31 -5.10 -4.08
CA GLN A 97 10.11 -5.97 -4.92
C GLN A 97 11.29 -6.53 -4.11
N PRO A 98 11.26 -7.81 -3.74
CA PRO A 98 12.43 -8.47 -3.15
C PRO A 98 13.52 -8.65 -4.21
N PHE A 99 14.78 -8.52 -3.80
CA PHE A 99 15.94 -8.72 -4.66
C PHE A 99 16.84 -9.83 -4.12
N GLN A 100 17.38 -10.64 -5.01
CA GLN A 100 18.35 -11.67 -4.63
C GLN A 100 19.79 -11.16 -4.69
N THR A 101 20.05 -10.15 -5.52
CA THR A 101 21.40 -9.58 -5.72
C THR A 101 21.36 -8.07 -5.86
N ASP A 102 22.47 -7.41 -5.49
CA ASP A 102 22.65 -5.96 -5.68
C ASP A 102 22.61 -5.55 -7.16
N MET A 103 23.04 -6.42 -8.06
CA MET A 103 23.04 -6.17 -9.50
C MET A 103 21.60 -6.11 -10.04
N GLU A 104 20.75 -7.05 -9.64
CA GLU A 104 19.34 -7.08 -9.99
C GLU A 104 18.64 -5.82 -9.46
N ARG A 105 18.84 -5.54 -8.17
CA ARG A 105 18.33 -4.36 -7.49
C ARG A 105 18.70 -3.07 -8.23
N SER A 106 19.96 -2.91 -8.57
CA SER A 106 20.47 -1.74 -9.31
C SER A 106 19.83 -1.60 -10.70
N LYS A 107 19.62 -2.71 -11.42
CA LYS A 107 18.95 -2.71 -12.73
C LYS A 107 17.49 -2.31 -12.62
N VAL A 108 16.75 -2.87 -11.66
CA VAL A 108 15.32 -2.57 -11.49
C VAL A 108 15.12 -1.11 -11.06
N ILE A 109 15.93 -0.61 -10.11
CA ILE A 109 15.90 0.80 -9.73
C ILE A 109 16.28 1.70 -10.91
N GLY A 110 17.31 1.35 -11.69
CA GLY A 110 17.67 2.09 -12.89
C GLY A 110 16.52 2.18 -13.90
N ARG A 111 15.78 1.09 -14.10
CA ARG A 111 14.58 1.06 -14.96
C ARG A 111 13.48 1.96 -14.42
N LEU A 112 13.19 1.90 -13.11
CA LEU A 112 12.22 2.79 -12.45
C LEU A 112 12.52 4.27 -12.74
N LYS A 113 13.78 4.69 -12.64
CA LYS A 113 14.22 6.07 -12.92
C LYS A 113 13.96 6.51 -14.37
N THR A 114 13.82 5.57 -15.30
CA THR A 114 13.48 5.80 -16.71
C THR A 114 11.99 5.57 -17.01
N GLY A 115 11.17 5.34 -15.99
CA GLY A 115 9.74 5.08 -16.12
C GLY A 115 9.37 3.64 -16.50
N ASN A 116 10.36 2.77 -16.66
CA ASN A 116 10.19 1.36 -17.01
C ASN A 116 10.04 0.54 -15.74
N ILE A 117 8.85 0.01 -15.48
CA ILE A 117 8.58 -0.81 -14.29
C ILE A 117 8.19 -2.21 -14.77
N PRO A 118 8.65 -3.30 -14.09
CA PRO A 118 8.18 -4.65 -14.38
C PRO A 118 6.64 -4.71 -14.45
N PRO A 119 6.05 -5.32 -15.49
CA PRO A 119 4.59 -5.44 -15.62
C PRO A 119 3.94 -6.09 -14.40
N GLU A 120 4.61 -7.08 -13.80
CA GLU A 120 4.13 -7.85 -12.65
C GLU A 120 3.86 -6.95 -11.44
N LEU A 121 4.68 -5.91 -11.24
CA LEU A 121 4.48 -4.92 -10.19
C LEU A 121 3.33 -3.97 -10.53
N SER A 122 3.14 -3.65 -11.81
CA SER A 122 2.03 -2.80 -12.24
C SER A 122 0.69 -3.50 -12.08
N ASP A 123 0.65 -4.81 -12.28
CA ASP A 123 -0.55 -5.63 -12.09
C ASP A 123 -0.85 -5.86 -10.60
N SER A 124 0.19 -6.16 -9.81
CA SER A 124 0.02 -6.47 -8.38
C SER A 124 -0.18 -5.22 -7.52
N PHE A 125 0.47 -4.10 -7.87
CA PHE A 125 0.49 -2.87 -7.08
C PHE A 125 0.28 -1.61 -7.94
N PRO A 126 -0.82 -1.53 -8.73
CA PRO A 126 -1.02 -0.47 -9.72
C PRO A 126 -0.98 0.96 -9.13
N ILE A 127 -1.55 1.12 -7.93
CA ILE A 127 -1.59 2.39 -7.21
C ILE A 127 -0.18 2.79 -6.76
N LEU A 128 0.52 1.88 -6.09
CA LEU A 128 1.87 2.17 -5.59
C LEU A 128 2.84 2.43 -6.74
N VAL A 129 2.71 1.70 -7.85
CA VAL A 129 3.46 1.94 -9.10
C VAL A 129 3.22 3.35 -9.65
N ARG A 130 1.97 3.82 -9.65
CA ARG A 130 1.64 5.20 -10.06
C ARG A 130 2.30 6.23 -9.12
N VAL A 131 2.22 6.00 -7.81
CA VAL A 131 2.83 6.85 -6.79
C VAL A 131 4.36 6.90 -6.95
N MET A 132 5.01 5.75 -7.09
CA MET A 132 6.45 5.63 -7.30
C MET A 132 6.89 6.41 -8.55
N LYS A 133 6.20 6.23 -9.69
CA LYS A 133 6.49 6.96 -10.93
C LYS A 133 6.42 8.47 -10.76
N ARG A 134 5.45 8.98 -9.99
CA ARG A 134 5.34 10.42 -9.68
C ARG A 134 6.48 10.89 -8.78
N CYS A 135 6.85 10.09 -7.77
CA CYS A 135 7.94 10.40 -6.85
C CYS A 135 9.29 10.49 -7.56
N VAL A 136 9.58 9.57 -8.49
CA VAL A 136 10.88 9.50 -9.19
C VAL A 136 10.94 10.34 -10.48
N TYR A 137 9.95 11.20 -10.72
CA TYR A 137 9.92 12.01 -11.93
C TYR A 137 11.16 12.92 -12.02
N HIS A 138 11.77 13.05 -13.19
CA HIS A 138 13.06 13.74 -13.32
C HIS A 138 12.99 15.20 -12.86
N SER A 139 11.93 15.93 -13.24
CA SER A 139 11.71 17.31 -12.80
C SER A 139 11.19 17.36 -11.35
N PRO A 140 11.90 18.02 -10.41
CA PRO A 140 11.48 18.09 -8.99
C PRO A 140 10.10 18.71 -8.81
N GLY A 141 9.76 19.75 -9.59
CA GLY A 141 8.47 20.43 -9.51
C GLY A 141 7.27 19.61 -9.97
N LYS A 142 7.48 18.44 -10.60
CA LYS A 142 6.41 17.50 -10.97
C LYS A 142 6.21 16.38 -9.95
N ARG A 143 7.13 16.21 -9.01
CA ARG A 143 6.98 15.28 -7.91
C ARG A 143 5.97 15.85 -6.91
N PRO A 144 5.18 15.03 -6.21
CA PRO A 144 4.32 15.53 -5.15
C PRO A 144 5.16 16.10 -3.98
N THR A 145 4.55 16.85 -3.07
CA THR A 145 5.10 17.09 -1.73
C THR A 145 4.87 15.88 -0.83
N ALA A 146 5.49 15.84 0.34
CA ALA A 146 5.22 14.79 1.32
C ALA A 146 3.77 14.82 1.80
N GLN A 147 3.19 16.02 1.95
CA GLN A 147 1.78 16.23 2.29
C GLN A 147 0.84 15.71 1.20
N GLU A 148 1.06 16.11 -0.06
CA GLU A 148 0.27 15.59 -1.19
C GLU A 148 0.40 14.07 -1.31
N LEU A 149 1.56 13.51 -0.95
CA LEU A 149 1.76 12.06 -0.94
C LEU A 149 0.95 11.36 0.16
N LEU A 150 0.77 11.97 1.34
CA LEU A 150 -0.11 11.44 2.38
C LEU A 150 -1.56 11.41 1.90
N GLU A 151 -2.04 12.53 1.36
CA GLU A 151 -3.41 12.64 0.82
C GLU A 151 -3.69 11.58 -0.25
N LEU A 152 -2.74 11.39 -1.19
CA LEU A 152 -2.85 10.37 -2.22
C LEU A 152 -2.89 8.94 -1.68
N LEU A 153 -2.21 8.66 -0.56
CA LEU A 153 -2.21 7.33 0.04
C LEU A 153 -3.49 7.09 0.87
N GLU A 154 -3.99 8.11 1.55
CA GLU A 154 -5.23 8.06 2.34
C GLU A 154 -6.47 7.90 1.46
N ASP A 155 -6.56 8.67 0.37
CA ASP A 155 -7.68 8.58 -0.58
C ASP A 155 -7.78 7.18 -1.22
N GLU A 156 -6.64 6.57 -1.51
CA GLU A 156 -6.56 5.24 -2.10
C GLU A 156 -6.90 4.14 -1.08
N ASP A 157 -6.47 4.29 0.19
CA ASP A 157 -6.82 3.35 1.27
C ASP A 157 -8.33 3.37 1.58
N ASN A 158 -8.92 4.57 1.62
CA ASN A 158 -10.36 4.76 1.77
C ASN A 158 -11.14 4.14 0.61
N SER A 159 -10.68 4.35 -0.63
CA SER A 159 -11.30 3.79 -1.83
C SER A 159 -11.24 2.26 -1.86
N ASN A 160 -10.10 1.67 -1.48
CA ASN A 160 -9.95 0.22 -1.36
C ASN A 160 -10.86 -0.36 -0.27
N SER A 161 -10.89 0.27 0.90
CA SER A 161 -11.77 -0.13 2.00
C SER A 161 -13.25 -0.11 1.58
N ALA A 162 -13.69 0.95 0.89
CA ALA A 162 -15.06 1.06 0.39
C ALA A 162 -15.41 -0.03 -0.63
N ARG A 163 -14.47 -0.39 -1.52
CA ARG A 163 -14.65 -1.50 -2.48
C ARG A 163 -14.79 -2.85 -1.79
N ILE A 164 -13.93 -3.13 -0.81
CA ILE A 164 -13.99 -4.38 -0.03
C ILE A 164 -15.33 -4.48 0.70
N ILE A 165 -15.78 -3.39 1.34
CA ILE A 165 -17.07 -3.34 2.03
C ILE A 165 -18.23 -3.59 1.05
N ALA A 166 -18.18 -3.01 -0.15
CA ALA A 166 -19.23 -3.23 -1.17
C ALA A 166 -19.31 -4.69 -1.61
N GLU A 167 -18.18 -5.33 -1.88
CA GLU A 167 -18.11 -6.74 -2.28
C GLU A 167 -18.56 -7.70 -1.17
N GLN A 168 -18.16 -7.40 0.07
CA GLN A 168 -18.63 -8.13 1.24
C GLN A 168 -20.15 -7.98 1.42
N ASN A 169 -20.69 -6.77 1.25
CA ASN A 169 -22.14 -6.54 1.34
C ASN A 169 -22.92 -7.29 0.27
N GLU A 170 -22.41 -7.38 -0.95
CA GLU A 170 -23.02 -8.19 -2.02
C GLU A 170 -23.00 -9.68 -1.68
N THR A 171 -21.86 -10.16 -1.17
CA THR A 171 -21.72 -11.55 -0.70
C THR A 171 -22.71 -11.87 0.43
N ILE A 172 -22.85 -10.97 1.41
CA ILE A 172 -23.79 -11.10 2.52
C ILE A 172 -25.23 -11.17 2.02
N ARG A 173 -25.61 -10.34 1.03
CA ARG A 173 -26.97 -10.38 0.44
C ARG A 173 -27.25 -11.70 -0.25
N ARG A 174 -26.29 -12.21 -1.04
CA ARG A 174 -26.41 -13.51 -1.70
C ARG A 174 -26.58 -14.64 -0.69
N LEU A 175 -25.74 -14.69 0.34
CA LEU A 175 -25.81 -15.72 1.38
C LEU A 175 -27.13 -15.67 2.15
N HIS A 176 -27.65 -14.48 2.46
CA HIS A 176 -28.98 -14.34 3.07
C HIS A 176 -30.08 -14.87 2.14
N GLN A 177 -30.03 -14.57 0.84
CA GLN A 177 -31.02 -15.08 -0.11
C GLN A 177 -30.99 -16.62 -0.19
N GLU A 178 -29.79 -17.21 -0.28
CA GLU A 178 -29.63 -18.67 -0.27
C GLU A 178 -30.15 -19.31 1.03
N ALA A 179 -29.91 -18.68 2.19
CA ALA A 179 -30.42 -19.17 3.47
C ALA A 179 -31.96 -19.16 3.49
N MET A 180 -32.58 -18.06 3.05
CA MET A 180 -34.03 -17.94 2.96
C MET A 180 -34.65 -19.00 2.02
N ASP A 181 -34.01 -19.26 0.88
CA ASP A 181 -34.50 -20.27 -0.06
C ASP A 181 -34.32 -21.70 0.48
N ARG A 182 -33.23 -21.97 1.20
CA ARG A 182 -33.05 -23.25 1.93
C ARG A 182 -34.10 -23.43 3.02
N GLU A 183 -34.42 -22.39 3.79
CA GLU A 183 -35.46 -22.44 4.82
C GLU A 183 -36.84 -22.73 4.23
N ARG A 184 -37.19 -22.13 3.09
CA ARG A 184 -38.44 -22.42 2.37
C ARG A 184 -38.52 -23.88 1.94
N VAL A 185 -37.45 -24.43 1.37
CA VAL A 185 -37.41 -25.85 0.96
C VAL A 185 -37.56 -26.76 2.16
N ILE A 186 -36.88 -26.47 3.27
CA ILE A 186 -37.01 -27.25 4.51
C ILE A 186 -38.45 -27.21 5.04
N ALA A 187 -39.08 -26.04 5.04
CA ALA A 187 -40.47 -25.89 5.49
C ALA A 187 -41.43 -26.73 4.62
N GLU A 188 -41.25 -26.73 3.30
CA GLU A 188 -42.09 -27.51 2.39
C GLU A 188 -41.87 -29.02 2.54
N LEU A 189 -40.62 -29.47 2.66
CA LEU A 189 -40.31 -30.89 2.92
C LEU A 189 -40.91 -31.37 4.24
N LYS A 190 -40.86 -30.54 5.30
CA LYS A 190 -41.51 -30.83 6.58
C LYS A 190 -43.03 -30.96 6.43
N ARG A 191 -43.66 -30.10 5.64
CA ARG A 191 -45.10 -30.18 5.34
C ARG A 191 -45.45 -31.51 4.65
N MET A 192 -44.72 -31.87 3.59
CA MET A 192 -44.93 -33.13 2.85
C MET A 192 -44.78 -34.38 3.73
N LEU A 193 -43.78 -34.40 4.63
CA LEU A 193 -43.59 -35.51 5.57
C LEU A 193 -44.74 -35.62 6.59
N SER A 194 -45.27 -34.49 7.06
CA SER A 194 -46.41 -34.50 7.99
C SER A 194 -47.67 -35.07 7.32
N GLU A 195 -47.92 -34.73 6.06
CA GLU A 195 -49.06 -35.21 5.28
C GLU A 195 -48.97 -36.70 4.96
N SER A 196 -47.77 -37.26 4.76
CA SER A 196 -47.57 -38.70 4.48
C SER A 196 -47.62 -39.58 5.73
N SER A 197 -47.34 -39.03 6.91
CA SER A 197 -47.41 -39.74 8.20
C SER A 197 -48.83 -39.87 8.79
N GLY A 198 -49.83 -39.25 8.15
CA GLY A 198 -51.21 -39.13 8.66
C GLY A 198 -52.24 -40.14 8.13
N SER A 199 -51.86 -41.25 7.48
CA SER A 199 -52.84 -42.26 7.05
C SER A 199 -53.34 -43.09 8.24
N PRO A 200 -54.67 -43.15 8.50
CA PRO A 200 -55.19 -43.98 9.59
C PRO A 200 -55.10 -45.45 9.20
N THR A 201 -54.46 -46.24 10.05
CA THR A 201 -54.53 -47.70 10.02
C THR A 201 -56.00 -48.13 10.06
N GLU A 202 -56.50 -48.71 8.97
CA GLU A 202 -57.81 -49.34 8.92
C GLU A 202 -57.91 -50.38 10.03
N SER A 203 -58.78 -50.10 11.01
CA SER A 203 -59.16 -51.06 12.04
C SER A 203 -60.02 -52.15 11.39
N PHE A 204 -59.41 -53.29 11.09
CA PHE A 204 -60.12 -54.53 10.76
C PHE A 204 -60.97 -54.95 11.98
N SER A 205 -62.29 -54.78 11.86
CA SER A 205 -63.27 -55.40 12.76
C SER A 205 -63.50 -56.85 12.32
N PRO A 206 -63.24 -57.87 13.17
CA PRO A 206 -63.59 -59.24 12.83
C PRO A 206 -65.08 -59.47 13.05
N THR A 207 -65.77 -59.79 11.97
CA THR A 207 -67.13 -60.33 11.95
C THR A 207 -67.17 -61.60 12.80
N SER A 208 -68.08 -61.69 13.77
CA SER A 208 -68.47 -62.97 14.36
C SER A 208 -69.98 -63.15 14.28
N GLN A 209 -70.35 -64.18 13.53
CA GLN A 209 -71.68 -64.79 13.48
C GLN A 209 -72.01 -65.46 14.83
N PHE A 210 -73.29 -65.47 15.22
CA PHE A 210 -74.14 -66.66 15.41
C PHE A 210 -75.23 -66.47 16.47
N PHE A 211 -76.45 -66.87 16.05
CA PHE A 211 -77.71 -67.16 16.75
C PHE A 211 -78.46 -66.05 17.48
#